data_AF-A0A2D5QE14-F1
#
_entry.id   AF-A0A2D5QE14-F1
#
_cell.length_a   1.000
_cell.length_b   1.000
_cell.length_c   1.000
_cell.angle_alpha   90.00
_cell.angle_beta   90.00
_cell.angle_gamma   90.00
#
_symmetry.space_group_name_H-M   'P 1'
#
loop_
_entity.id
_entity.type
_entity.pdbx_description
1 polymer ?
#
loop_
_entity_poly.entity_id
_entity_poly.type
_entity_poly.pdbx_seq_one_letter_code
_entity_poly.pdbx_strand_id
1 'polypeptide(L)'
;MSEEDCGICGLELSDKFPYTLNCGHKFHYECLMKSFNNISYTINSKKNNQCPYCRKNSECLPLVNGLKKVIPGVHCNINSSSIDDKKQELKEKYSQKCGYTLTRGKNKGDQCGKNCVLGYGYCKIHLEKMKSKHGNLISDLSLPTSNDIQQTQQTQQIQ
;
A
#
# COMPACT_ATOMS: atom_id res chain seq x y z
N MET A 1 24.59 -4.30 -7.40
CA MET A 1 23.29 -3.77 -6.96
C MET A 1 22.89 -4.57 -5.75
N SER A 2 22.78 -3.91 -4.61
CA SER A 2 22.24 -4.47 -3.36
C SER A 2 20.82 -4.99 -3.61
N GLU A 3 20.41 -6.06 -2.92
CA GLU A 3 19.03 -6.57 -2.95
C GLU A 3 18.00 -5.58 -2.35
N GLU A 4 18.48 -4.45 -1.85
CA GLU A 4 17.73 -3.44 -1.11
C GLU A 4 17.33 -2.23 -1.97
N ASP A 5 17.71 -2.18 -3.24
CA ASP A 5 17.39 -1.06 -4.14
C ASP A 5 16.20 -1.37 -5.06
N CYS A 6 15.36 -0.36 -5.30
CA CYS A 6 14.24 -0.47 -6.21
C CYS A 6 14.71 -0.50 -7.66
N GLY A 7 14.45 -1.62 -8.34
CA GLY A 7 14.84 -1.84 -9.74
C GLY A 7 14.24 -0.92 -10.81
N ILE A 8 13.31 -0.03 -10.44
CA ILE A 8 12.67 0.92 -11.36
C ILE A 8 13.27 2.32 -11.24
N CYS A 9 13.60 2.76 -10.02
CA CYS A 9 14.07 4.13 -9.76
C CYS A 9 15.48 4.23 -9.20
N GLY A 10 16.11 3.11 -8.80
CA GLY A 10 17.47 3.07 -8.27
C GLY A 10 17.63 3.65 -6.85
N LEU A 11 16.52 3.90 -6.13
CA LEU A 11 16.53 4.35 -4.73
C LEU A 11 16.30 3.18 -3.77
N GLU A 12 16.71 3.32 -2.52
CA GLU A 12 16.52 2.29 -1.49
C GLU A 12 15.04 1.92 -1.31
N LEU A 13 14.73 0.63 -1.15
CA LEU A 13 13.38 0.12 -0.90
C LEU A 13 12.79 0.64 0.42
N SER A 14 13.63 1.10 1.35
CA SER A 14 13.27 1.71 2.64
C SER A 14 12.61 3.10 2.50
N ASP A 15 12.90 3.83 1.41
CA ASP A 15 12.47 5.22 1.23
C ASP A 15 10.95 5.37 1.07
N LYS A 16 10.32 4.39 0.44
CA LYS A 16 8.89 4.37 0.10
C LYS A 16 8.31 3.00 0.38
N PHE A 17 6.98 2.88 0.32
CA PHE A 17 6.31 1.61 0.57
C PHE A 17 6.78 0.52 -0.41
N PRO A 18 7.49 -0.54 0.05
CA PRO A 18 7.94 -1.62 -0.79
C PRO A 18 6.80 -2.61 -1.03
N TYR A 19 6.80 -3.26 -2.19
CA TYR A 19 5.86 -4.31 -2.54
C TYR A 19 6.59 -5.42 -3.30
N THR A 20 6.30 -6.66 -2.92
CA THR A 20 6.88 -7.85 -3.54
C THR A 20 5.85 -8.45 -4.50
N LEU A 21 6.21 -8.57 -5.78
CA LEU A 21 5.35 -9.26 -6.74
C LEU A 21 5.36 -10.78 -6.47
N ASN A 22 4.37 -11.49 -6.98
CA ASN A 22 4.28 -12.96 -6.96
C ASN A 22 5.52 -13.68 -7.54
N CYS A 23 6.29 -13.02 -8.39
CA CYS A 23 7.54 -13.54 -8.95
C CYS A 23 8.76 -13.36 -8.03
N GLY A 24 8.60 -12.78 -6.84
CA GLY A 24 9.66 -12.58 -5.83
C GLY A 24 10.40 -11.24 -5.92
N HIS A 25 10.21 -10.46 -6.98
CA HIS A 25 10.89 -9.17 -7.13
C HIS A 25 10.23 -8.06 -6.31
N LYS A 26 11.06 -7.27 -5.62
CA LYS A 26 10.66 -6.15 -4.77
C LYS A 26 10.86 -4.80 -5.46
N PHE A 27 9.88 -3.92 -5.34
CA PHE A 27 9.92 -2.56 -5.88
C PHE A 27 9.15 -1.62 -4.96
N HIS A 28 9.29 -0.31 -5.11
CA HIS A 28 8.32 0.60 -4.51
C HIS A 28 6.95 0.43 -5.17
N TYR A 29 5.89 0.34 -4.37
CA TYR A 29 4.51 0.25 -4.86
C TYR A 29 4.16 1.38 -5.84
N GLU A 30 4.58 2.61 -5.54
CA GLU A 30 4.36 3.76 -6.42
C GLU A 30 5.05 3.60 -7.78
N CYS A 31 6.24 3.00 -7.80
CA CYS A 31 6.98 2.73 -9.03
C CYS A 31 6.28 1.67 -9.86
N LEU A 32 5.84 0.55 -9.25
CA LEU A 32 5.05 -0.47 -9.93
C LEU A 32 3.74 0.10 -10.49
N MET A 33 3.04 0.91 -9.70
CA MET A 33 1.81 1.55 -10.12
C MET A 33 2.02 2.43 -11.37
N LYS A 34 3.13 3.17 -11.44
CA LYS A 34 3.51 3.96 -12.63
C LYS A 34 3.91 3.08 -13.81
N SER A 35 4.70 2.03 -13.57
CA SER A 35 5.10 1.07 -14.61
C SER A 35 3.89 0.38 -15.24
N PHE A 36 2.92 -0.06 -14.44
CA PHE A 36 1.70 -0.72 -14.93
C PHE A 36 0.73 0.26 -15.60
N ASN A 37 0.72 1.52 -15.13
CA ASN A 37 -0.10 2.58 -15.73
C ASN A 37 0.51 3.17 -17.02
N ASN A 38 1.74 2.80 -17.38
CA ASN A 38 2.42 3.24 -18.60
C ASN A 38 2.14 2.26 -19.76
N ILE A 39 0.91 2.21 -20.27
CA ILE A 39 0.65 1.67 -21.62
C ILE A 39 -0.47 2.48 -22.29
N SER A 40 -0.06 3.09 -23.41
CA SER A 40 -0.84 3.70 -24.48
C SER A 40 -2.14 2.95 -24.77
N TYR A 41 -3.17 3.71 -25.12
CA TYR A 41 -4.52 3.28 -25.50
C TYR A 41 -4.59 2.50 -26.83
N THR A 42 -3.65 1.58 -27.09
CA THR A 42 -3.74 0.66 -28.22
C THR A 42 -4.68 -0.48 -27.84
N ILE A 43 -5.91 -0.33 -28.33
CA ILE A 43 -7.15 -1.09 -28.13
C ILE A 43 -7.02 -2.64 -28.23
N ASN A 44 -5.87 -3.18 -28.65
CA ASN A 44 -5.73 -4.59 -29.03
C ASN A 44 -4.64 -5.41 -28.30
N SER A 45 -3.90 -4.84 -27.34
CA SER A 45 -2.90 -5.62 -26.58
C SER A 45 -3.40 -5.89 -25.16
N LYS A 46 -3.46 -7.18 -24.77
CA LYS A 46 -3.80 -7.63 -23.42
C LYS A 46 -2.88 -6.92 -22.41
N LYS A 47 -3.41 -5.93 -21.69
CA LYS A 47 -2.70 -5.21 -20.65
C LYS A 47 -2.47 -6.17 -19.49
N ASN A 48 -1.25 -6.63 -19.34
CA ASN A 48 -0.88 -7.45 -18.20
C ASN A 48 0.12 -6.67 -17.36
N ASN A 49 -0.13 -6.64 -16.06
CA ASN A 49 0.83 -6.18 -15.07
C ASN A 49 2.06 -7.08 -15.16
N GLN A 50 3.11 -6.66 -15.83
CA GLN A 50 4.30 -7.48 -16.03
C GLN A 50 5.42 -6.99 -15.12
N CYS A 51 6.09 -7.92 -14.46
CA CYS A 51 7.26 -7.60 -13.66
C CYS A 51 8.33 -6.91 -14.53
N PRO A 52 8.84 -5.73 -14.13
CA PRO A 52 9.89 -5.03 -14.90
C PRO A 52 11.17 -5.84 -15.10
N TYR A 53 11.47 -6.79 -14.21
CA TYR A 53 12.66 -7.64 -14.32
C TYR A 53 12.43 -8.90 -15.15
N CYS A 54 11.49 -9.76 -14.75
CA CYS A 54 11.33 -11.07 -15.40
C CYS A 54 10.20 -11.14 -16.43
N ARG A 55 9.44 -10.05 -16.61
CA ARG A 55 8.29 -9.94 -17.54
C ARG A 55 7.18 -10.97 -17.32
N LYS A 56 7.22 -11.72 -16.22
CA LYS A 56 6.12 -12.60 -15.80
C LYS A 56 4.89 -11.76 -15.53
N ASN A 57 3.73 -12.25 -15.97
CA ASN A 57 2.45 -11.64 -15.64
C ASN A 57 2.24 -11.72 -14.12
N SER A 58 1.76 -10.61 -13.56
CA SER A 58 1.40 -10.43 -12.18
C SER A 58 -0.07 -10.06 -12.10
N GLU A 59 -0.61 -10.20 -10.90
CA GLU A 59 -1.99 -9.85 -10.62
C GLU A 59 -2.17 -8.32 -10.53
N CYS A 60 -3.41 -7.89 -10.32
CA CYS A 60 -3.68 -6.50 -9.98
C CYS A 60 -2.97 -6.13 -8.67
N LEU A 61 -2.41 -4.91 -8.60
CA LEU A 61 -1.87 -4.40 -7.35
C LEU A 61 -3.00 -4.26 -6.32
N PRO A 62 -2.77 -4.68 -5.07
CA PRO A 62 -3.77 -4.58 -4.02
C PRO A 62 -4.04 -3.12 -3.68
N LEU A 63 -5.24 -2.82 -3.17
CA LEU A 63 -5.51 -1.51 -2.60
C LEU A 63 -4.71 -1.34 -1.31
N VAL A 64 -4.13 -0.16 -1.12
CA VAL A 64 -3.35 0.19 0.07
C VAL A 64 -3.82 1.51 0.63
N ASN A 65 -3.62 1.74 1.93
CA ASN A 65 -4.03 2.99 2.57
C ASN A 65 -3.31 4.19 1.94
N GLY A 66 -3.99 5.34 1.88
CA GLY A 66 -3.44 6.54 1.25
C GLY A 66 -3.44 6.52 -0.28
N LEU A 67 -3.99 5.48 -0.91
CA LEU A 67 -4.25 5.45 -2.35
C LEU A 67 -5.36 6.46 -2.70
N LYS A 68 -5.10 7.36 -3.66
CA LYS A 68 -6.03 8.44 -4.01
C LYS A 68 -7.16 8.00 -4.95
N LYS A 69 -6.89 7.02 -5.82
CA LYS A 69 -7.83 6.55 -6.84
C LYS A 69 -7.51 5.13 -7.26
N VAL A 70 -8.54 4.37 -7.61
CA VAL A 70 -8.42 3.08 -8.29
C VAL A 70 -8.07 3.33 -9.76
N ILE A 71 -7.04 2.66 -10.25
CA ILE A 71 -6.60 2.75 -11.66
C ILE A 71 -7.00 1.45 -12.38
N PRO A 72 -7.88 1.52 -13.40
CA PRO A 72 -8.25 0.36 -14.22
C PRO A 72 -7.04 -0.24 -14.94
N GLY A 73 -6.97 -1.56 -14.99
CA GLY A 73 -5.83 -2.31 -15.52
C GLY A 73 -4.65 -2.44 -14.56
N VAL A 74 -4.60 -1.65 -13.47
CA VAL A 74 -3.55 -1.73 -12.44
C VAL A 74 -4.08 -2.42 -11.18
N HIS A 75 -5.22 -1.97 -10.68
CA HIS A 75 -5.82 -2.45 -9.41
C HIS A 75 -7.07 -3.32 -9.63
N CYS A 76 -7.61 -3.31 -10.85
CA CYS A 76 -8.82 -4.02 -11.23
C CYS A 76 -8.84 -4.24 -12.73
N ASN A 77 -9.74 -5.11 -13.20
CA ASN A 77 -10.00 -5.26 -14.63
C ASN A 77 -10.67 -3.98 -15.19
N ILE A 78 -10.65 -3.80 -16.50
CA ILE A 78 -11.16 -2.59 -17.20
C ILE A 78 -12.71 -2.57 -17.26
N ASN A 79 -13.38 -3.60 -16.74
CA ASN A 79 -14.83 -3.70 -16.71
C ASN A 79 -15.42 -2.71 -15.67
N SER A 80 -16.50 -2.01 -16.03
CA SER A 80 -17.13 -0.97 -15.19
C SER A 80 -17.51 -1.46 -13.80
N SER A 81 -18.16 -2.63 -13.68
CA SER A 81 -18.56 -3.20 -12.38
C SER A 81 -17.37 -3.41 -11.44
N SER A 82 -16.27 -3.99 -11.95
CA SER A 82 -15.06 -4.26 -11.15
C SER A 82 -14.39 -2.97 -10.65
N ILE A 83 -14.49 -1.90 -11.42
CA ILE A 83 -13.94 -0.59 -11.06
C ILE A 83 -14.76 0.02 -9.91
N ASP A 84 -16.09 -0.03 -9.98
CA ASP A 84 -16.95 0.60 -8.98
C ASP A 84 -16.90 -0.14 -7.63
N ASP A 85 -16.86 -1.48 -7.65
CA ASP A 85 -16.63 -2.29 -6.45
C ASP A 85 -15.32 -1.91 -5.75
N LYS A 86 -14.24 -1.77 -6.52
CA LYS A 86 -12.92 -1.41 -5.98
C LYS A 86 -12.86 0.04 -5.50
N LYS A 87 -13.59 0.97 -6.13
CA LYS A 87 -13.72 2.35 -5.63
C LYS A 87 -14.45 2.37 -4.29
N GLN A 88 -15.49 1.56 -4.14
CA GLN A 88 -16.21 1.45 -2.88
C GLN A 88 -15.31 0.84 -1.79
N GLU A 89 -14.62 -0.25 -2.09
CA GLU A 89 -13.66 -0.88 -1.19
C GLU A 89 -12.55 0.09 -0.75
N LEU A 90 -12.02 0.90 -1.68
CA LEU A 90 -11.03 1.93 -1.38
C LEU A 90 -11.54 2.96 -0.37
N LYS A 91 -12.81 3.39 -0.50
CA LYS A 91 -13.42 4.38 0.41
C LYS A 91 -13.65 3.79 1.81
N GLU A 92 -14.14 2.55 1.88
CA GLU A 92 -14.51 1.94 3.15
C GLU A 92 -13.31 1.44 3.95
N LYS A 93 -12.35 0.78 3.28
CA LYS A 93 -11.26 0.06 3.96
C LYS A 93 -9.92 0.78 3.92
N TYR A 94 -9.63 1.50 2.84
CA TYR A 94 -8.29 2.03 2.55
C TYR A 94 -8.19 3.56 2.48
N SER A 95 -9.21 4.27 2.99
CA SER A 95 -9.24 5.74 3.12
C SER A 95 -9.07 6.20 4.56
N GLN A 96 -8.39 5.39 5.38
CA GLN A 96 -8.19 5.67 6.80
C GLN A 96 -7.27 6.88 6.99
N LYS A 97 -7.64 7.72 7.96
CA LYS A 97 -6.84 8.90 8.34
C LYS A 97 -5.66 8.49 9.19
N CYS A 98 -4.71 9.42 9.35
CA CYS A 98 -3.52 9.19 10.15
C CYS A 98 -3.88 8.81 11.59
N GLY A 99 -3.49 7.60 12.01
CA GLY A 99 -3.76 7.03 13.33
C GLY A 99 -2.86 7.57 14.45
N TYR A 100 -2.19 8.69 14.24
CA TYR A 100 -1.34 9.30 15.26
C TYR A 100 -2.16 10.18 16.18
N THR A 101 -2.13 9.86 17.48
CA THR A 101 -2.70 10.70 18.54
C THR A 101 -1.75 11.86 18.88
N LEU A 102 -2.28 13.08 18.82
CA LEU A 102 -1.52 14.29 19.09
C LEU A 102 -1.09 14.34 20.56
N THR A 103 0.21 14.55 20.79
CA THR A 103 0.79 14.53 22.15
C THR A 103 0.96 15.91 22.77
N ARG A 104 0.73 16.99 22.00
CA ARG A 104 1.00 18.38 22.38
C ARG A 104 0.00 19.34 21.70
N GLY A 105 -0.07 20.58 22.18
CA GLY A 105 -0.92 21.63 21.63
C GLY A 105 -2.36 21.58 22.15
N LYS A 106 -3.21 22.45 21.59
CA LYS A 106 -4.63 22.58 21.98
C LYS A 106 -5.43 21.28 21.80
N ASN A 107 -5.07 20.49 20.78
CA ASN A 107 -5.77 19.25 20.41
C ASN A 107 -5.05 18.00 20.93
N LYS A 108 -4.37 18.09 22.07
CA LYS A 108 -3.67 16.95 22.67
C LYS A 108 -4.69 15.87 23.06
N GLY A 109 -4.45 14.62 22.66
CA GLY A 109 -5.37 13.50 22.84
C GLY A 109 -6.22 13.20 21.60
N ASP A 110 -6.32 14.14 20.67
CA ASP A 110 -7.10 13.95 19.44
C ASP A 110 -6.30 13.22 18.36
N GLN A 111 -7.01 12.60 17.41
CA GLN A 111 -6.42 12.02 16.21
C GLN A 111 -5.93 13.11 15.25
N CYS A 112 -4.83 12.83 14.54
CA CYS A 112 -4.25 13.79 13.60
C CYS A 112 -5.20 14.25 12.49
N GLY A 113 -6.07 13.37 12.00
CA GLY A 113 -7.05 13.67 10.95
C GLY A 113 -6.48 13.93 9.54
N LYS A 114 -5.16 13.98 9.36
CA LYS A 114 -4.51 14.15 8.04
C LYS A 114 -4.56 12.87 7.21
N ASN A 115 -4.49 13.03 5.89
CA ASN A 115 -4.37 11.90 4.96
C ASN A 115 -3.02 11.18 5.12
N CYS A 116 -3.06 9.86 4.98
CA CYS A 116 -1.87 9.03 5.08
C CYS A 116 -1.02 9.05 3.81
N VAL A 117 0.26 8.71 3.98
CA VAL A 117 1.18 8.41 2.87
C VAL A 117 0.78 7.06 2.26
N LEU A 118 0.97 6.92 0.96
CA LEU A 118 0.66 5.69 0.23
C LEU A 118 1.34 4.46 0.86
N GLY A 119 0.54 3.46 1.23
CA GLY A 119 1.00 2.23 1.87
C GLY A 119 1.05 2.27 3.40
N TYR A 120 0.85 3.42 4.04
CA TYR A 120 1.08 3.59 5.48
C TYR A 120 -0.17 4.06 6.23
N GLY A 121 -0.21 3.82 7.55
CA GLY A 121 -1.24 4.34 8.47
C GLY A 121 -1.01 5.78 8.96
N TYR A 122 -0.01 6.48 8.42
CA TYR A 122 0.46 7.78 8.94
C TYR A 122 0.66 8.82 7.86
N CYS A 123 0.44 10.09 8.19
CA CYS A 123 0.81 11.21 7.34
C CYS A 123 2.33 11.42 7.33
N LYS A 124 2.87 12.16 6.35
CA LYS A 124 4.31 12.34 6.16
C LYS A 124 5.06 12.73 7.45
N ILE A 125 4.56 13.72 8.18
CA ILE A 125 5.20 14.22 9.41
C ILE A 125 5.23 13.15 10.50
N HIS A 126 4.13 12.42 10.67
CA HIS A 126 4.04 11.40 11.71
C HIS A 126 4.76 10.12 11.33
N LEU A 127 4.84 9.78 10.05
CA LEU A 127 5.65 8.65 9.57
C LEU A 127 7.13 8.84 9.91
N GLU A 128 7.69 10.02 9.62
CA GLU A 128 9.09 10.34 9.97
C GLU A 128 9.34 10.33 11.49
N LYS A 129 8.35 10.77 12.26
CA LYS A 129 8.41 10.68 13.73
C LYS A 129 8.39 9.23 14.23
N MET A 130 7.61 8.36 13.59
CA MET A 130 7.56 6.94 13.94
C MET A 130 8.86 6.23 13.54
N LYS A 131 9.42 6.54 12.36
CA LYS A 131 10.76 6.08 11.94
C LYS A 131 11.84 6.40 12.96
N SER A 132 11.84 7.63 13.47
CA SER A 132 12.83 8.06 14.46
C SER A 132 12.69 7.36 15.81
N LYS A 133 11.50 6.87 16.16
CA LYS A 133 11.23 6.23 17.47
C LYS A 133 11.41 4.72 17.48
N HIS A 134 11.05 4.04 16.39
CA HIS A 134 11.04 2.58 16.30
C HIS A 134 12.11 2.05 15.32
N GLY A 135 12.94 2.92 14.74
CA GLY A 135 13.84 2.56 13.64
C GLY A 135 13.08 2.22 12.36
N ASN A 136 13.73 1.53 11.43
CA ASN A 136 13.15 1.11 10.14
C ASN A 136 12.19 -0.09 10.23
N LEU A 137 11.84 -0.57 11.43
CA LEU A 137 10.93 -1.71 11.67
C LEU A 137 9.44 -1.30 11.54
N ILE A 138 9.04 -0.79 10.37
CA ILE A 138 7.72 -0.15 10.15
C ILE A 138 6.81 -0.97 9.24
N SER A 139 7.17 -2.22 8.94
CA SER A 139 6.35 -3.11 8.10
C SER A 139 4.95 -3.37 8.69
N ASP A 140 4.78 -3.26 10.01
CA ASP A 140 3.51 -3.56 10.70
C ASP A 140 2.62 -2.34 10.96
N LEU A 141 3.05 -1.14 10.55
CA LEU A 141 2.25 0.09 10.69
C LEU A 141 1.29 0.34 9.51
N SER A 142 1.25 -0.60 8.58
CA SER A 142 0.23 -0.70 7.53
C SER A 142 -0.92 -1.57 8.03
N LEU A 143 -1.89 -0.99 8.74
CA LEU A 143 -3.18 -1.68 8.89
C LEU A 143 -4.34 -0.90 8.30
N PRO A 144 -5.33 -1.61 7.71
CA PRO A 144 -5.44 -3.07 7.61
C PRO A 144 -5.40 -3.56 6.15
N THR A 145 -4.40 -4.38 5.79
CA THR A 145 -4.70 -5.43 4.81
C THR A 145 -5.66 -6.38 5.49
N SER A 146 -6.80 -6.63 4.86
CA SER A 146 -7.80 -7.58 5.34
C SER A 146 -7.17 -8.98 5.39
N ASN A 147 -6.58 -9.37 6.52
CA ASN A 147 -6.25 -10.76 6.84
C ASN A 147 -5.89 -11.05 8.31
N ASP A 148 -6.31 -10.24 9.28
CA ASP A 148 -6.27 -10.59 10.71
C ASP A 148 -7.67 -10.58 11.35
N ILE A 149 -8.62 -11.26 10.70
CA ILE A 149 -9.82 -11.78 11.39
C ILE A 149 -9.58 -13.26 11.60
N GLN A 150 -8.89 -13.59 12.69
CA GLN A 150 -9.03 -14.79 13.54
C GLN A 150 -7.70 -15.04 14.27
N GLN A 151 -7.48 -14.35 15.39
CA GLN A 151 -6.77 -14.92 16.55
C GLN A 151 -6.86 -13.97 17.76
N THR A 152 -8.05 -13.87 18.34
CA THR A 152 -8.20 -13.56 19.77
C THR A 152 -9.55 -14.10 20.22
N GLN A 153 -9.57 -14.78 21.36
CA GLN A 153 -10.61 -15.67 21.95
C GLN A 153 -10.42 -17.12 21.46
N GLN A 154 -9.95 -18.09 22.25
CA GLN A 154 -10.20 -18.35 23.66
C GLN A 154 -8.97 -19.01 24.32
N THR A 155 -8.37 -18.33 25.30
CA THR A 155 -7.60 -19.00 26.37
C THR A 155 -8.36 -18.70 27.65
N GLN A 156 -9.25 -19.61 28.05
CA GLN A 156 -9.74 -19.74 29.41
C GLN A 156 -10.54 -21.05 29.51
N GLN A 157 -10.28 -21.78 30.60
CA GLN A 157 -10.89 -23.03 31.05
C GLN A 157 -10.24 -24.34 30.57
N ILE A 158 -9.18 -24.77 31.26
CA ILE A 158 -9.10 -26.12 31.84
C ILE A 158 -8.34 -26.02 33.18
N GLN A 159 -9.08 -26.06 34.29
CA GLN A 159 -8.72 -26.77 35.53
C GLN A 159 -9.98 -27.46 36.01
#